data_AF-J9GYY3-F1
#
_entry.id   AF-J9GYY3-F1
#
_cell.length_a   1.000
_cell.length_b   1.000
_cell.length_c   1.000
_cell.angle_alpha   90.00
_cell.angle_beta   90.00
_cell.angle_gamma   90.00
#
_symmetry.space_group_name_H-M   'P 1'
#
loop_
_entity.id
_entity.type
_entity.pdbx_description
1 polymer ?
#
loop_
_entity_poly.entity_id
_entity_poly.type
_entity_poly.pdbx_seq_one_letter_code
_entity_poly.pdbx_strand_id
1 'polypeptide(L)'
;MEFLGMTLHVEGKENLPTPNDGRHYTFVSNHPLGGQDGVALGAILGGHYDGKVKYLVNDLLMNLHGLAPLCIPINKTGNQSRQFPQMVEAGFKSDNHIIMFPAGLCSRKQNGQIKDLVWQKTFITKSVETQRDVVPIHFGGQNSPFFYRLANISKRLGIKFNIAMLFLVDEMVQKPLQDLYR
;
A
#
# COMPACT_ATOMS: atom_id res chain seq x y z
N MET A 1 13.67 11.55 0.22
CA MET A 1 12.67 12.53 -0.26
C MET A 1 11.81 12.90 0.93
N GLU A 2 11.61 14.19 1.17
CA GLU A 2 10.75 14.70 2.24
C GLU A 2 9.36 14.94 1.61
N PHE A 3 8.45 13.98 1.82
CA PHE A 3 7.08 14.06 1.33
C PHE A 3 6.19 13.73 2.52
N LEU A 4 5.26 14.63 2.87
CA LEU A 4 4.35 14.49 4.03
C LEU A 4 5.05 14.41 5.41
N GLY A 5 6.21 15.07 5.60
CA GLY A 5 6.92 15.05 6.90
C GLY A 5 7.50 13.67 7.27
N MET A 6 7.66 12.78 6.28
CA MET A 6 8.24 11.46 6.45
C MET A 6 9.72 11.44 6.03
N THR A 7 10.57 10.84 6.85
CA THR A 7 11.94 10.46 6.47
C THR A 7 11.93 9.06 5.89
N LEU A 8 12.15 8.94 4.58
CA LEU A 8 12.19 7.67 3.87
C LEU A 8 13.65 7.25 3.64
N HIS A 9 14.04 6.12 4.24
CA HIS A 9 15.28 5.42 3.97
C HIS A 9 14.99 4.21 3.08
N VAL A 10 15.69 4.09 1.96
CA VAL A 10 15.50 3.00 0.99
C VAL A 10 16.80 2.25 0.83
N GLU A 11 16.75 0.94 1.07
CA GLU A 11 17.84 0.00 0.85
C GLU A 11 17.48 -0.95 -0.28
N GLY A 12 18.44 -1.34 -1.11
CA GLY A 12 18.21 -2.28 -2.20
C GLY A 12 17.47 -1.71 -3.40
N LYS A 13 17.47 -0.38 -3.59
CA LYS A 13 16.80 0.26 -4.74
C LYS A 13 17.39 -0.21 -6.07
N GLU A 14 18.68 -0.49 -6.10
CA GLU A 14 19.42 -1.06 -7.21
C GLU A 14 18.94 -2.45 -7.64
N ASN A 15 18.18 -3.15 -6.78
CA ASN A 15 17.59 -4.44 -7.11
C ASN A 15 16.26 -4.30 -7.88
N LEU A 16 15.73 -3.09 -8.04
CA LEU A 16 14.55 -2.88 -8.88
C LEU A 16 14.88 -3.22 -10.33
N PRO A 17 14.07 -4.04 -11.00
CA PRO A 17 14.27 -4.34 -12.41
C PRO A 17 14.28 -3.08 -13.27
N THR A 18 15.04 -3.14 -14.36
CA THR A 18 15.18 -1.98 -15.24
C THR A 18 13.88 -1.68 -15.97
N PRO A 19 13.50 -0.41 -16.18
CA PRO A 19 12.24 -0.10 -16.86
C PRO A 19 12.15 -0.57 -18.33
N ASN A 20 13.30 -0.90 -18.94
CA ASN A 20 13.43 -1.14 -20.39
C ASN A 20 13.76 -2.61 -20.74
N ASP A 21 13.58 -3.56 -19.82
CA ASP A 21 13.82 -5.00 -20.10
C ASP A 21 12.63 -5.70 -20.78
N GLY A 22 11.54 -4.98 -21.03
CA GLY A 22 10.36 -5.49 -21.73
C GLY A 22 9.49 -6.43 -20.88
N ARG A 23 9.73 -6.52 -19.57
CA ARG A 23 8.99 -7.39 -18.67
C ARG A 23 8.01 -6.58 -17.81
N HIS A 24 7.06 -7.29 -17.23
CA HIS A 24 6.10 -6.73 -16.30
C HIS A 24 6.27 -7.36 -14.91
N TYR A 25 5.96 -6.56 -13.89
CA TYR A 25 6.28 -6.90 -12.50
C TYR A 25 5.04 -6.77 -11.63
N THR A 26 4.96 -7.64 -10.62
CA THR A 26 4.01 -7.55 -9.53
C THR A 26 4.79 -7.27 -8.25
N PHE A 27 4.80 -6.01 -7.83
CA PHE A 27 5.38 -5.56 -6.58
C PHE A 27 4.45 -5.91 -5.42
N VAL A 28 4.96 -6.68 -4.47
CA VAL A 28 4.19 -7.09 -3.29
C VAL A 28 4.88 -6.64 -2.02
N SER A 29 4.12 -6.16 -1.05
CA SER A 29 4.70 -5.67 0.20
C SER A 29 3.83 -5.93 1.42
N ASN A 30 4.49 -5.97 2.58
CA ASN A 30 3.81 -5.80 3.86
C ASN A 30 3.34 -4.34 4.02
N HIS A 31 2.40 -4.10 4.95
CA HIS A 31 1.71 -2.80 5.02
C HIS A 31 1.61 -2.22 6.44
N PRO A 32 2.73 -1.98 7.15
CA PRO A 32 2.71 -1.64 8.57
C PRO A 32 2.19 -0.24 8.88
N LEU A 33 2.42 0.74 8.00
CA LEU A 33 2.10 2.14 8.23
C LEU A 33 0.80 2.58 7.52
N GLY A 34 0.33 1.81 6.54
CA GLY A 34 -0.89 2.13 5.80
C GLY A 34 -0.63 3.15 4.70
N GLY A 35 -1.35 4.29 4.72
CA GLY A 35 -1.28 5.28 3.65
C GLY A 35 0.16 5.72 3.30
N GLN A 36 1.03 5.79 4.30
CA GLN A 36 2.45 6.08 4.16
C GLN A 36 3.21 5.08 3.27
N ASP A 37 2.98 3.77 3.46
CA ASP A 37 3.58 2.72 2.61
C ASP A 37 3.09 2.87 1.16
N GLY A 38 1.79 3.14 1.01
CA GLY A 38 1.16 3.38 -0.29
C GLY A 38 1.81 4.56 -1.02
N VAL A 39 1.95 5.70 -0.35
CA VAL A 39 2.58 6.90 -0.92
C VAL A 39 4.04 6.66 -1.27
N ALA A 40 4.79 6.01 -0.38
CA ALA A 40 6.20 5.72 -0.60
C ALA A 40 6.43 4.82 -1.83
N LEU A 41 5.68 3.71 -1.96
CA LEU A 41 5.75 2.86 -3.16
C LEU A 41 5.38 3.63 -4.43
N GLY A 42 4.38 4.51 -4.35
CA GLY A 42 3.87 5.23 -5.51
C GLY A 42 4.90 6.22 -6.03
N ALA A 43 5.56 6.93 -5.12
CA ALA A 43 6.64 7.85 -5.45
C ALA A 43 7.88 7.12 -6.01
N ILE A 44 8.33 6.04 -5.35
CA ILE A 44 9.53 5.30 -5.77
C ILE A 44 9.30 4.61 -7.12
N LEU A 45 8.25 3.79 -7.22
CA LEU A 45 7.99 2.96 -8.40
C LEU A 45 7.40 3.80 -9.53
N GLY A 46 6.56 4.78 -9.23
CA GLY A 46 6.05 5.72 -10.23
C GLY A 46 7.17 6.56 -10.86
N GLY A 47 8.14 7.02 -10.06
CA GLY A 47 9.33 7.70 -10.59
C GLY A 47 10.25 6.77 -11.38
N HIS A 48 10.42 5.52 -10.94
CA HIS A 48 11.30 4.54 -11.59
C HIS A 48 10.73 4.01 -12.91
N TYR A 49 9.42 3.79 -12.99
CA TYR A 49 8.74 3.21 -14.17
C TYR A 49 7.89 4.22 -14.95
N ASP A 50 8.21 5.52 -14.87
CA ASP A 50 7.55 6.59 -15.63
C ASP A 50 6.01 6.56 -15.52
N GLY A 51 5.52 6.38 -14.28
CA GLY A 51 4.10 6.33 -13.96
C GLY A 51 3.37 5.05 -14.40
N LYS A 52 4.05 4.08 -15.04
CA LYS A 52 3.47 2.81 -15.51
C LYS A 52 3.28 1.79 -14.38
N VAL A 53 2.75 2.23 -13.25
CA VAL A 53 2.46 1.40 -12.08
C VAL A 53 1.01 1.59 -11.65
N LYS A 54 0.35 0.52 -11.22
CA LYS A 54 -1.04 0.55 -10.77
C LYS A 54 -1.25 -0.19 -9.47
N TYR A 55 -1.95 0.46 -8.55
CA TYR A 55 -2.49 -0.17 -7.35
C TYR A 55 -3.78 -0.93 -7.67
N LEU A 56 -3.89 -2.15 -7.17
CA LEU A 56 -5.14 -2.88 -7.11
C LEU A 56 -5.74 -2.72 -5.70
N VAL A 57 -6.57 -1.70 -5.50
CA VAL A 57 -7.01 -1.26 -4.17
C VAL A 57 -8.51 -1.01 -4.08
N ASN A 58 -9.15 -1.62 -3.07
CA ASN A 58 -10.58 -1.40 -2.86
C ASN A 58 -10.83 -0.12 -2.11
N ASP A 59 -11.40 0.90 -2.75
CA ASP A 59 -11.95 2.19 -2.25
C ASP A 59 -11.07 3.04 -1.28
N LEU A 60 -10.12 2.45 -0.57
CA LEU A 60 -9.45 2.99 0.60
C LEU A 60 -8.33 3.96 0.22
N LEU A 61 -7.61 3.69 -0.86
CA LEU A 61 -6.58 4.60 -1.39
C LEU A 61 -7.15 5.71 -2.29
N MET A 62 -8.42 5.62 -2.71
CA MET A 62 -9.03 6.68 -3.53
C MET A 62 -9.14 8.02 -2.78
N ASN A 63 -9.08 7.99 -1.44
CA ASN A 63 -9.10 9.19 -0.60
C ASN A 63 -7.73 9.90 -0.49
N LEU A 64 -6.64 9.30 -1.02
CA LEU A 64 -5.33 9.94 -1.14
C LEU A 64 -5.23 10.58 -2.52
N HIS A 65 -5.67 11.84 -2.66
CA HIS A 65 -5.79 12.53 -3.95
C HIS A 65 -4.50 12.50 -4.80
N GLY A 66 -3.31 12.52 -4.19
CA GLY A 66 -2.03 12.43 -4.90
C GLY A 66 -1.71 11.06 -5.53
N LEU A 67 -2.40 9.99 -5.10
CA LEU A 67 -2.22 8.63 -5.64
C LEU A 67 -3.32 8.23 -6.62
N ALA A 68 -4.39 9.03 -6.76
CA ALA A 68 -5.52 8.72 -7.62
C ALA A 68 -5.14 8.33 -9.06
N PRO A 69 -4.16 8.98 -9.74
CA PRO A 69 -3.74 8.57 -11.08
C PRO A 69 -3.09 7.18 -11.17
N LEU A 70 -2.56 6.68 -10.05
CA LEU A 70 -1.92 5.36 -9.95
C LEU A 70 -2.90 4.27 -9.49
N CYS A 71 -4.15 4.60 -9.17
CA CYS A 71 -5.12 3.64 -8.66
C CYS A 71 -5.98 3.06 -9.79
N ILE A 72 -6.14 1.73 -9.82
CA ILE A 72 -7.29 1.08 -10.46
C ILE A 72 -8.33 0.88 -9.36
N PRO A 73 -9.47 1.60 -9.39
CA PRO A 73 -10.49 1.46 -8.36
C PRO A 73 -11.03 0.03 -8.37
N ILE A 74 -11.31 -0.56 -7.20
CA ILE A 74 -11.98 -1.85 -7.15
C ILE A 74 -13.02 -1.82 -6.04
N ASN A 75 -14.28 -1.51 -6.34
CA ASN A 75 -15.24 -1.24 -5.25
C ASN A 75 -15.83 -2.55 -4.70
N LYS A 76 -15.83 -2.71 -3.37
CA LYS A 76 -16.34 -3.90 -2.67
C LYS A 76 -17.82 -3.82 -2.27
N THR A 77 -18.50 -2.72 -2.58
CA THR A 77 -19.87 -2.44 -2.14
C THR A 77 -20.79 -2.16 -3.33
N GLY A 78 -21.99 -2.75 -3.32
CA GLY A 78 -23.02 -2.57 -4.36
C GLY A 78 -22.79 -3.37 -5.65
N ASN A 79 -23.41 -2.91 -6.76
CA ASN A 79 -23.39 -3.55 -8.09
C ASN A 79 -21.99 -3.72 -8.72
N GLN A 80 -20.97 -3.03 -8.18
CA GLN A 80 -19.58 -3.08 -8.61
C GLN A 80 -18.81 -4.31 -8.09
N SER A 81 -19.29 -4.97 -7.03
CA SER A 81 -18.67 -6.20 -6.49
C SER A 81 -18.56 -7.33 -7.52
N ARG A 82 -19.46 -7.36 -8.52
CA ARG A 82 -19.41 -8.32 -9.65
C ARG A 82 -18.30 -8.01 -10.66
N GLN A 83 -17.85 -6.75 -10.73
CA GLN A 83 -16.80 -6.32 -11.65
C GLN A 83 -15.39 -6.45 -11.04
N PHE A 84 -15.27 -6.63 -9.72
CA PHE A 84 -13.98 -6.76 -9.02
C PHE A 84 -13.03 -7.79 -9.68
N PRO A 85 -13.46 -9.03 -10.01
CA PRO A 85 -12.58 -9.98 -10.68
C PRO A 85 -12.14 -9.50 -12.07
N GLN A 86 -13.04 -8.84 -12.81
CA GLN A 86 -12.76 -8.32 -14.15
C GLN A 86 -11.77 -7.14 -14.12
N MET A 87 -11.83 -6.30 -13.09
CA MET A 87 -10.91 -5.18 -12.92
C MET A 87 -9.51 -5.63 -12.49
N VAL A 88 -9.43 -6.60 -11.60
CA VAL A 88 -8.16 -7.26 -11.26
C VAL A 88 -7.55 -7.88 -12.53
N GLU A 89 -8.36 -8.61 -13.29
CA GLU A 89 -7.95 -9.21 -14.56
C GLU A 89 -7.44 -8.15 -15.55
N ALA A 90 -8.17 -7.05 -15.74
CA ALA A 90 -7.79 -5.96 -16.63
C ALA A 90 -6.47 -5.29 -16.19
N GLY A 91 -6.26 -5.10 -14.89
CA GLY A 91 -4.98 -4.58 -14.37
C GLY A 91 -3.82 -5.50 -14.72
N PHE A 92 -3.95 -6.79 -14.42
CA PHE A 92 -2.91 -7.79 -14.69
C PHE A 92 -2.67 -8.03 -16.19
N LYS A 93 -3.64 -7.74 -17.06
CA LYS A 93 -3.48 -7.78 -18.52
C LYS A 93 -2.95 -6.48 -19.15
N SER A 94 -2.81 -5.41 -18.38
CA SER A 94 -2.31 -4.12 -18.89
C SER A 94 -0.79 -4.06 -18.97
N ASP A 95 -0.25 -3.09 -19.70
CA ASP A 95 1.21 -2.88 -19.77
C ASP A 95 1.80 -2.20 -18.52
N ASN A 96 1.00 -1.97 -17.47
CA ASN A 96 1.47 -1.39 -16.22
C ASN A 96 2.03 -2.46 -15.29
N HIS A 97 3.01 -2.12 -14.47
CA HIS A 97 3.39 -2.93 -13.31
C HIS A 97 2.30 -2.85 -12.23
N ILE A 98 2.16 -3.91 -11.45
CA ILE A 98 1.11 -4.02 -10.43
C ILE A 98 1.71 -3.88 -9.04
N ILE A 99 1.06 -3.09 -8.18
CA ILE A 99 1.40 -2.96 -6.76
C ILE A 99 0.27 -3.59 -5.93
N MET A 100 0.63 -4.48 -5.01
CA MET A 100 -0.31 -5.14 -4.10
C MET A 100 0.21 -5.21 -2.67
N PHE A 101 -0.72 -5.06 -1.72
CA PHE A 101 -0.54 -5.45 -0.33
C PHE A 101 -1.34 -6.74 -0.09
N PRO A 102 -0.71 -7.94 -0.16
CA PRO A 102 -1.45 -9.20 -0.29
C PRO A 102 -2.33 -9.56 0.92
N ALA A 103 -2.04 -9.00 2.10
CA ALA A 103 -2.90 -9.14 3.28
C ALA A 103 -4.25 -8.40 3.13
N GLY A 104 -4.36 -7.46 2.20
CA GLY A 104 -5.56 -6.65 1.94
C GLY A 104 -5.92 -5.64 3.04
N LEU A 105 -5.12 -5.57 4.11
CA LEU A 105 -5.26 -4.69 5.27
C LEU A 105 -3.85 -4.31 5.76
N CYS A 106 -3.72 -3.19 6.48
CA CYS A 106 -2.46 -2.85 7.15
C CYS A 106 -2.03 -3.96 8.12
N SER A 107 -0.74 -4.05 8.43
CA SER A 107 -0.22 -4.97 9.43
C SER A 107 -0.90 -4.76 10.80
N ARG A 108 -0.81 -5.78 11.66
CA ARG A 108 -1.36 -5.73 13.02
C ARG A 108 -0.27 -6.05 14.03
N LYS A 109 -0.34 -5.36 15.18
CA LYS A 109 0.50 -5.69 16.32
C LYS A 109 -0.05 -6.94 17.02
N GLN A 110 0.69 -8.03 16.98
CA GLN A 110 0.36 -9.31 17.61
C GLN A 110 1.55 -9.75 18.46
N ASN A 111 1.32 -9.97 19.76
CA ASN A 111 2.37 -10.36 20.72
C ASN A 111 3.59 -9.41 20.67
N GLY A 112 3.33 -8.10 20.58
CA GLY A 112 4.38 -7.08 20.53
C GLY A 112 5.02 -6.85 19.16
N GLN A 113 4.80 -7.74 18.18
CA GLN A 113 5.40 -7.65 16.85
C GLN A 113 4.39 -7.16 15.80
N ILE A 114 4.85 -6.33 14.88
CA ILE A 114 4.03 -5.86 13.75
C ILE A 114 4.23 -6.82 12.60
N LYS A 115 3.14 -7.47 12.19
CA LYS A 115 3.16 -8.40 11.06
C LYS A 115 1.86 -8.34 10.30
N ASP A 116 1.96 -8.68 9.02
CA ASP A 116 0.79 -8.82 8.18
C ASP A 116 -0.10 -9.99 8.63
N LEU A 117 -1.36 -9.91 8.22
CA LEU A 117 -2.23 -11.07 8.23
C LEU A 117 -1.80 -12.07 7.14
N VAL A 118 -2.47 -13.21 7.08
CA VAL A 118 -2.22 -14.19 6.02
C VAL A 118 -2.39 -13.53 4.65
N TRP A 119 -1.36 -13.65 3.81
CA TRP A 119 -1.36 -13.13 2.45
C TRP A 119 -2.27 -13.96 1.55
N GLN A 120 -3.05 -13.27 0.71
CA GLN A 120 -3.88 -13.91 -0.29
C GLN A 120 -3.03 -14.36 -1.49
N LYS A 121 -3.36 -15.51 -2.08
CA LYS A 121 -2.59 -16.10 -3.19
C LYS A 121 -2.81 -15.42 -4.55
N THR A 122 -3.73 -14.46 -4.65
CA THR A 122 -4.12 -13.83 -5.93
C THR A 122 -2.93 -13.23 -6.67
N PHE A 123 -1.97 -12.61 -5.97
CA PHE A 123 -0.78 -12.05 -6.62
C PHE A 123 0.06 -13.15 -7.28
N ILE A 124 0.13 -14.35 -6.70
CA ILE A 124 0.87 -15.49 -7.26
C ILE A 124 0.15 -15.99 -8.50
N THR A 125 -1.13 -16.34 -8.37
CA THR A 125 -1.91 -16.94 -9.47
C THR A 125 -1.96 -15.99 -10.67
N LYS A 126 -2.22 -14.70 -10.44
CA LYS A 126 -2.28 -13.70 -11.50
C LYS A 126 -0.93 -13.37 -12.12
N SER A 127 0.16 -13.38 -11.33
CA SER A 127 1.50 -13.17 -11.89
C SER A 127 1.89 -14.33 -12.79
N VAL A 128 1.59 -15.58 -12.42
CA VAL A 128 1.82 -16.75 -13.28
C VAL A 128 0.97 -16.67 -14.55
N GLU A 129 -0.34 -16.40 -14.44
CA GLU A 129 -1.26 -16.28 -15.58
C GLU A 129 -0.83 -15.19 -16.58
N THR A 130 -0.24 -14.09 -16.09
CA THR A 130 0.14 -12.94 -16.91
C THR A 130 1.65 -12.78 -17.12
N GLN A 131 2.42 -13.83 -16.79
CA GLN A 131 3.87 -13.89 -16.99
C GLN A 131 4.64 -12.71 -16.38
N ARG A 132 4.29 -12.35 -15.15
CA ARG A 132 4.91 -11.27 -14.37
C ARG A 132 5.83 -11.86 -13.31
N ASP A 133 6.99 -11.25 -13.14
CA ASP A 133 7.85 -11.58 -12.01
C ASP A 133 7.35 -10.88 -10.75
N VAL A 134 7.36 -11.61 -9.63
CA VAL A 134 7.02 -11.03 -8.32
C VAL A 134 8.26 -10.39 -7.72
N VAL A 135 8.15 -9.11 -7.38
CA VAL A 135 9.22 -8.36 -6.70
C VAL A 135 8.77 -8.05 -5.27
N PRO A 136 9.34 -8.71 -4.25
CA PRO A 136 9.00 -8.45 -2.86
C PRO A 136 9.65 -7.15 -2.37
N ILE A 137 8.88 -6.36 -1.62
CA ILE A 137 9.34 -5.15 -0.94
C ILE A 137 8.96 -5.26 0.53
N HIS A 138 9.83 -4.85 1.43
CA HIS A 138 9.56 -4.85 2.86
C HIS A 138 9.58 -3.44 3.44
N PHE A 139 8.49 -3.04 4.11
CA PHE A 139 8.41 -1.85 4.94
C PHE A 139 8.76 -2.20 6.39
N GLY A 140 9.72 -1.45 6.94
CA GLY A 140 9.93 -1.37 8.38
C GLY A 140 9.10 -0.25 9.02
N GLY A 141 9.19 -0.15 10.35
CA GLY A 141 8.59 0.95 11.12
C GLY A 141 7.27 0.59 11.80
N GLN A 142 6.76 1.54 12.57
CA GLN A 142 5.51 1.42 13.30
C GLN A 142 4.81 2.78 13.41
N ASN A 143 3.48 2.78 13.41
CA ASN A 143 2.69 3.97 13.70
C ASN A 143 2.83 4.37 15.18
N SER A 144 2.32 5.56 15.55
CA SER A 144 2.39 6.01 16.94
C SER A 144 1.65 5.05 17.90
N PRO A 145 2.03 4.98 19.18
CA PRO A 145 1.25 4.25 20.19
C PRO A 145 -0.21 4.74 20.30
N PHE A 146 -0.48 6.01 19.97
CA PHE A 146 -1.83 6.58 19.96
C PHE A 146 -2.69 5.96 18.87
N PHE A 147 -2.18 5.84 17.64
CA PHE A 147 -2.85 5.15 16.54
C PHE A 147 -3.28 3.74 16.93
N TYR A 148 -2.38 2.97 17.55
CA TYR A 148 -2.69 1.60 17.98
C TYR A 148 -3.74 1.54 19.11
N ARG A 149 -3.73 2.51 20.04
CA ARG A 149 -4.77 2.61 21.08
C ARG A 149 -6.14 2.90 20.47
N LEU A 150 -6.21 3.86 19.55
CA LEU A 150 -7.46 4.24 18.89
C LEU A 150 -8.02 3.07 18.07
N ALA A 151 -7.18 2.37 17.30
CA ALA A 151 -7.59 1.20 16.52
C ALA A 151 -8.15 0.07 17.41
N ASN A 152 -7.54 -0.17 18.58
CA ASN A 152 -8.03 -1.17 19.53
C ASN A 152 -9.37 -0.77 20.16
N ILE A 153 -9.59 0.51 20.44
CA ILE A 153 -10.87 1.03 20.94
C ILE A 153 -11.96 0.88 19.88
N SER A 154 -11.70 1.28 18.63
CA SER A 154 -12.67 1.11 17.52
C SER A 154 -13.06 -0.36 17.32
N LYS A 155 -12.07 -1.28 17.39
CA LYS A 155 -12.32 -2.73 17.33
C LYS A 155 -13.19 -3.21 18.50
N ARG A 156 -12.91 -2.75 19.72
CA ARG A 156 -13.67 -3.12 20.94
C ARG A 156 -15.11 -2.62 20.91
N LEU A 157 -15.35 -1.47 20.29
CA LEU A 157 -16.67 -0.86 20.14
C LEU A 157 -17.47 -1.38 18.93
N GLY A 158 -16.91 -2.33 18.16
CA GLY A 158 -17.59 -2.90 16.98
C GLY A 158 -17.80 -1.90 15.84
N ILE A 159 -17.10 -0.77 15.86
CA ILE A 159 -17.20 0.28 14.83
C ILE A 159 -16.53 -0.26 13.57
N LYS A 160 -17.35 -0.67 12.58
CA LYS A 160 -16.88 -1.15 11.26
C LYS A 160 -16.27 -0.04 10.41
N PHE A 161 -16.56 1.22 10.74
CA PHE A 161 -16.04 2.39 10.06
C PHE A 161 -14.60 2.67 10.53
N ASN A 162 -13.70 2.86 9.57
CA ASN A 162 -12.26 2.97 9.79
C ASN A 162 -11.90 4.36 10.38
N ILE A 163 -12.38 4.68 11.60
CA ILE A 163 -12.09 5.96 12.29
C ILE A 163 -10.57 6.18 12.43
N ALA A 164 -9.80 5.10 12.64
CA ALA A 164 -8.34 5.13 12.63
C ALA A 164 -7.74 5.65 11.30
N MET A 165 -8.49 5.56 10.19
CA MET A 165 -8.09 6.02 8.86
C MET A 165 -8.30 7.51 8.65
N LEU A 166 -9.26 8.13 9.35
CA LEU A 166 -9.43 9.59 9.38
C LEU A 166 -8.25 10.22 10.14
N PHE A 167 -7.81 9.59 11.24
CA PHE A 167 -6.64 10.01 12.01
C PHE A 167 -5.29 9.65 11.37
N LEU A 168 -5.27 8.83 10.31
CA LEU A 168 -4.06 8.60 9.51
C LEU A 168 -3.65 9.88 8.77
N VAL A 169 -4.60 10.76 8.46
CA VAL A 169 -4.32 12.10 7.95
C VAL A 169 -3.64 12.95 9.01
N ASP A 170 -4.09 12.88 10.26
CA ASP A 170 -3.44 13.58 11.37
C ASP A 170 -2.05 13.02 11.69
N GLU A 171 -1.84 11.70 11.63
CA GLU A 171 -0.50 11.08 11.76
C GLU A 171 0.46 11.52 10.65
N MET A 172 -0.04 11.84 9.44
CA MET A 172 0.75 12.42 8.36
C MET A 172 1.08 13.92 8.57
N VAL A 173 0.43 14.59 9.52
CA VAL A 173 0.56 16.04 9.76
C VAL A 173 1.23 16.36 11.12
N GLN A 174 1.19 15.45 12.10
CA GLN A 174 1.57 15.74 13.50
C GLN A 174 3.06 15.63 13.86
N LYS A 175 3.99 15.69 12.90
CA LYS A 175 5.40 15.96 13.23
C LYS A 175 5.80 17.38 12.82
N PRO A 176 5.51 18.40 13.63
CA PRO A 176 6.28 19.61 13.57
C PRO A 176 7.72 19.31 14.03
N LEU A 177 8.67 19.73 13.21
CA LEU A 177 10.09 19.91 13.54
C LEU A 177 10.19 20.69 14.87
N GLN A 178 10.54 20.03 15.98
CA GLN A 178 11.08 20.77 17.13
C GLN A 178 11.99 20.04 18.13
N ASP A 179 12.21 18.72 18.04
CA ASP A 179 13.08 18.03 19.02
C ASP A 179 14.38 17.45 18.43
N LEU A 180 15.12 18.25 17.64
CA LEU A 180 16.52 17.95 17.31
C LEU A 180 17.45 19.14 17.53
N TYR A 181 17.29 19.81 18.68
CA TYR A 181 18.32 20.57 19.38
C TYR A 181 18.04 20.50 20.89
N ARG A 182 18.24 19.32 21.47
CA ARG A 182 18.63 19.10 22.87
C ARG A 182 19.11 17.67 23.07
#